data_AF-A0A7C6F420-F1
#
_entry.id   AF-A0A7C6F420-F1
#
_cell.length_a   1.000
_cell.length_b   1.000
_cell.length_c   1.000
_cell.angle_alpha   90.00
_cell.angle_beta   90.00
_cell.angle_gamma   90.00
#
_symmetry.space_group_name_H-M   'P 1'
#
loop_
_entity.id
_entity.type
_entity.pdbx_description
1 polymer ?
#
loop_
_entity_poly.entity_id
_entity_poly.type
_entity_poly.pdbx_seq_one_letter_code
_entity_poly.pdbx_strand_id
1 'polypeptide(L)'
;MSSAGDQILSELEEISQRIDELIRKGYRRSAVRLAEEVRRRAMDHHLLIPYLRANFQIMNNAQMLYDYRRGTDIAIETITLLESEEKAREIQPDLPLDEYEYTIYWLSSCAYDNLAQHYAIRYGYGGSQVQGVAQEGFEVCRRTGKLECFACFREYAMNVYEATGDLEMAMHFARSIFQSLPMNEANDRRVVGGTGYANQLVLLGRLNEAAEVAESSLALAKSSYDSFCWRFHAQCCLGEILYLVGRGDEFEERCAVVGEPVDWSLLPPTEENLVLARRKALYDAVRLTYQGSLEEAEAILSAWDQILYDRQALEPWWEIRTRLIALHKMMNHTDIVEKLSDTLRKEGRQHHAWLYLARLAVMERGDAPLSPVAFLRAPRDGIFTPPPTCQPSAQPDYTAAASSSESEVTFNELAESTKQVVQQENRDTDVDQFTSPLASKFEEWAERYAKDDSEAEISAILDEIFAIDPSTVLVEHDAVELLLNAGRIAERLGRDQELWTWARRFLIPFSENSTVLNLVATAGFVAVRERSRRRASRGKRKKAPSRKKHPKRRGTLPTVQQLEEMFRKSLELPPVHPEHFWRAAQFYRFIGRHGEAEWCLAHSFALDRKN
;
A
#
# COMPACT_ATOMS: atom_id res chain seq x y z
N MET A 1 -30.77 -39.12 -30.36
CA MET A 1 -31.01 -37.79 -30.96
C MET A 1 -30.58 -36.80 -29.91
N SER A 2 -29.49 -36.05 -30.14
CA SER A 2 -29.01 -35.00 -29.23
C SER A 2 -30.14 -34.00 -29.00
N SER A 3 -30.46 -33.65 -27.76
CA SER A 3 -31.48 -32.63 -27.52
C SER A 3 -30.96 -31.28 -28.03
N ALA A 4 -31.84 -30.35 -28.39
CA ALA A 4 -31.41 -29.02 -28.86
C ALA A 4 -30.54 -28.28 -27.81
N GLY A 5 -30.74 -28.57 -26.52
CA GLY A 5 -29.90 -28.05 -25.43
C GLY A 5 -28.48 -28.60 -25.44
N ASP A 6 -28.31 -29.90 -25.73
CA ASP A 6 -26.99 -30.52 -25.83
C ASP A 6 -26.15 -29.93 -26.99
N GLN A 7 -26.82 -29.55 -28.08
CA GLN A 7 -26.17 -28.90 -29.22
C GLN A 7 -25.67 -27.50 -28.84
N ILE A 8 -26.49 -26.71 -28.15
CA ILE A 8 -26.10 -25.36 -27.70
C ILE A 8 -24.93 -25.43 -26.72
N LEU A 9 -24.95 -26.36 -25.76
CA LEU A 9 -23.84 -26.54 -24.82
C LEU A 9 -22.54 -26.90 -25.53
N SER A 10 -22.58 -27.77 -26.54
CA SER A 10 -21.43 -28.09 -27.38
C SER A 10 -20.88 -26.85 -28.12
N GLU A 11 -21.75 -26.03 -28.70
CA GLU A 11 -21.35 -24.80 -29.39
C GLU A 11 -20.71 -23.78 -28.43
N LEU A 12 -21.25 -23.62 -27.22
CA LEU A 12 -20.69 -22.73 -26.20
C LEU A 12 -19.33 -23.22 -25.69
N GLU A 13 -19.14 -24.54 -25.57
CA GLU A 13 -17.87 -25.14 -25.19
C GLU A 13 -16.79 -24.91 -26.27
N GLU A 14 -17.13 -25.03 -27.56
CA GLU A 14 -16.22 -24.70 -28.67
C GLU A 14 -15.77 -23.24 -28.64
N ILE A 15 -16.70 -22.30 -28.38
CA ILE A 15 -16.36 -20.88 -28.23
C ILE A 15 -15.48 -20.67 -26.98
N SER A 16 -15.74 -21.39 -25.89
CA SER A 16 -14.93 -21.33 -24.66
C SER A 16 -13.49 -21.79 -24.89
N GLN A 17 -13.30 -22.89 -25.62
CA GLN A 17 -11.96 -23.34 -26.03
C GLN A 17 -11.24 -22.29 -26.88
N ARG A 18 -11.97 -21.62 -27.78
CA ARG A 18 -11.41 -20.54 -28.59
C ARG A 18 -11.03 -19.32 -27.75
N ILE A 19 -11.80 -18.99 -26.71
CA ILE A 19 -11.46 -17.95 -25.74
C ILE A 19 -10.12 -18.28 -25.07
N ASP A 20 -9.94 -19.51 -24.60
CA ASP A 20 -8.70 -19.95 -23.94
C ASP A 20 -7.49 -19.94 -24.88
N GLU A 21 -7.67 -20.27 -26.16
CA GLU A 21 -6.63 -20.11 -27.18
C GLU A 21 -6.19 -18.66 -27.37
N LEU A 22 -7.15 -17.73 -27.40
CA LEU A 22 -6.86 -16.30 -27.55
C LEU A 22 -6.13 -15.76 -26.31
N ILE A 23 -6.59 -16.13 -25.12
CA ILE A 23 -5.96 -15.77 -23.84
C ILE A 23 -4.50 -16.25 -23.80
N ARG A 24 -4.23 -17.51 -24.17
CA ARG A 24 -2.86 -18.07 -24.23
C ARG A 24 -1.94 -17.34 -25.21
N LYS A 25 -2.50 -16.65 -26.22
CA LYS A 25 -1.76 -15.83 -27.19
C LYS A 25 -1.73 -14.34 -26.83
N GLY A 26 -2.31 -13.96 -25.69
CA GLY A 26 -2.40 -12.57 -25.24
C GLY A 26 -3.49 -11.72 -25.89
N TYR A 27 -4.41 -12.29 -26.68
CA TYR A 27 -5.49 -11.56 -27.38
C TYR A 27 -6.71 -11.32 -26.46
N ARG A 28 -6.57 -10.41 -25.49
CA ARG A 28 -7.53 -10.21 -24.39
C ARG A 28 -8.81 -9.54 -24.85
N ARG A 29 -8.72 -8.54 -25.74
CA ARG A 29 -9.92 -7.86 -26.28
C ARG A 29 -10.78 -8.81 -27.09
N SER A 30 -10.15 -9.59 -27.97
CA SER A 30 -10.85 -10.59 -28.76
C SER A 30 -11.46 -11.69 -27.89
N ALA A 31 -10.77 -12.14 -26.85
CA ALA A 31 -11.31 -13.08 -25.86
C ALA A 31 -12.55 -12.52 -25.13
N VAL A 32 -12.51 -11.27 -24.68
CA VAL A 32 -13.66 -10.60 -24.04
C VAL A 32 -14.87 -10.51 -24.97
N ARG A 33 -14.66 -10.19 -26.25
CA ARG A 33 -15.76 -10.15 -27.25
C ARG A 33 -16.42 -11.51 -27.44
N LEU A 34 -15.65 -12.60 -27.48
CA LEU A 34 -16.22 -13.94 -27.56
C LEU A 34 -16.93 -14.33 -26.25
N ALA A 35 -16.37 -13.95 -25.09
CA ALA A 35 -17.01 -14.18 -23.81
C ALA A 35 -18.35 -13.44 -23.69
N GLU A 36 -18.47 -12.22 -24.22
CA GLU A 36 -19.76 -11.51 -24.34
C GLU A 36 -20.79 -12.29 -25.15
N GLU A 37 -20.36 -12.90 -26.24
CA GLU A 37 -21.25 -13.71 -27.08
C GLU A 37 -21.71 -14.98 -26.35
N VAL A 38 -20.80 -15.67 -25.64
CA VAL A 38 -21.17 -16.79 -24.76
C VAL A 38 -22.17 -16.34 -23.70
N ARG A 39 -21.89 -15.22 -23.02
CA ARG A 39 -22.76 -14.65 -22.00
C ARG A 39 -24.16 -14.38 -22.54
N ARG A 40 -24.26 -13.73 -23.70
CA ARG A 40 -25.55 -13.42 -24.35
C ARG A 40 -26.32 -14.69 -24.69
N ARG A 41 -25.69 -15.64 -25.39
CA ARG A 41 -26.34 -16.91 -25.77
C ARG A 41 -26.74 -17.75 -24.56
N ALA A 42 -25.89 -17.81 -23.53
CA ALA A 42 -26.19 -18.52 -22.30
C ALA A 42 -27.43 -17.94 -21.61
N MET A 43 -27.58 -16.61 -21.60
CA MET A 43 -28.78 -15.94 -21.09
C MET A 43 -30.02 -16.25 -21.96
N ASP A 44 -29.91 -16.16 -23.29
CA ASP A 44 -31.00 -16.45 -24.24
C ASP A 44 -31.53 -17.90 -24.11
N HIS A 45 -30.68 -18.81 -23.64
CA HIS A 45 -30.99 -20.23 -23.46
C HIS A 45 -31.16 -20.65 -22.00
N HIS A 46 -31.19 -19.71 -21.04
CA HIS A 46 -31.38 -20.00 -19.62
C HIS A 46 -30.31 -20.94 -19.02
N LEU A 47 -29.04 -20.76 -19.41
CA LEU A 47 -27.91 -21.59 -18.98
C LEU A 47 -27.00 -20.80 -18.02
N LEU A 48 -27.12 -21.03 -16.72
CA LEU A 48 -26.39 -20.24 -15.72
C LEU A 48 -24.89 -20.53 -15.72
N ILE A 49 -24.48 -21.80 -15.81
CA ILE A 49 -23.06 -22.16 -15.65
C ILE A 49 -22.19 -21.58 -16.77
N PRO A 50 -22.55 -21.70 -18.08
CA PRO A 50 -21.82 -21.01 -19.14
C PRO A 50 -21.84 -19.49 -19.00
N TYR A 51 -22.93 -18.91 -18.47
CA TYR A 51 -23.03 -17.48 -18.18
C TYR A 51 -22.01 -17.03 -17.13
N LEU A 52 -21.89 -17.76 -16.01
CA LEU A 52 -20.93 -17.47 -14.95
C LEU A 52 -19.47 -17.66 -15.43
N ARG A 53 -19.20 -18.68 -16.26
CA ARG A 53 -17.88 -18.86 -16.89
C ARG A 53 -17.53 -17.69 -17.81
N ALA A 54 -18.48 -17.23 -18.62
CA ALA A 54 -18.28 -16.05 -19.47
C ALA A 54 -18.03 -14.78 -18.65
N ASN A 55 -18.78 -14.57 -17.56
CA ASN A 55 -18.53 -13.48 -16.63
C ASN A 55 -17.11 -13.52 -16.05
N PHE A 56 -16.63 -14.71 -15.64
CA PHE A 56 -15.25 -14.90 -15.17
C PHE A 56 -14.23 -14.42 -16.21
N GLN A 57 -14.39 -14.84 -17.47
CA GLN A 57 -13.49 -14.42 -18.53
C GLN A 57 -13.55 -12.91 -18.77
N ILE A 58 -14.73 -12.29 -18.73
CA ILE A 58 -14.86 -10.84 -18.91
C ILE A 58 -14.18 -10.09 -17.76
N MET A 59 -14.49 -10.42 -16.50
CA MET A 59 -13.94 -9.68 -15.36
C MET A 59 -12.43 -9.84 -15.23
N ASN A 60 -11.90 -11.04 -15.48
CA ASN A 60 -10.46 -11.30 -15.38
C ASN A 60 -9.68 -10.57 -16.49
N ASN A 61 -10.17 -10.62 -17.73
CA ASN A 61 -9.50 -9.98 -18.86
C ASN A 61 -9.74 -8.47 -18.93
N ALA A 62 -10.75 -7.92 -18.24
CA ALA A 62 -10.95 -6.48 -18.12
C ALA A 62 -9.75 -5.76 -17.49
N GLN A 63 -9.02 -6.43 -16.59
CA GLN A 63 -7.79 -5.91 -16.01
C GLN A 63 -6.73 -5.62 -17.08
N MET A 64 -6.56 -6.56 -18.02
CA MET A 64 -5.58 -6.44 -19.12
C MET A 64 -5.93 -5.35 -20.14
N LEU A 65 -7.16 -4.83 -20.09
CA LEU A 65 -7.70 -3.82 -20.99
C LEU A 65 -7.98 -2.49 -20.30
N TYR A 66 -7.61 -2.33 -19.03
CA TYR A 66 -7.92 -1.14 -18.24
C TYR A 66 -9.41 -0.77 -18.31
N ASP A 67 -10.30 -1.78 -18.24
CA ASP A 67 -11.76 -1.63 -18.21
C ASP A 67 -12.32 -2.00 -16.84
N TYR A 68 -11.75 -1.39 -15.80
CA TYR A 68 -12.01 -1.73 -14.41
C TYR A 68 -13.45 -1.45 -13.96
N ARG A 69 -14.12 -0.46 -14.56
CA ARG A 69 -15.54 -0.20 -14.27
C ARG A 69 -16.38 -1.39 -14.70
N ARG A 70 -16.17 -1.86 -15.93
CA ARG A 70 -16.86 -3.04 -16.41
C ARG A 70 -16.50 -4.29 -15.60
N GLY A 71 -15.21 -4.49 -15.31
CA GLY A 71 -14.76 -5.58 -14.45
C GLY A 71 -15.46 -5.58 -13.09
N THR A 72 -15.63 -4.40 -12.49
CA THR A 72 -16.37 -4.20 -11.23
C THR A 72 -17.83 -4.64 -11.37
N ASP A 73 -18.53 -4.13 -12.39
CA ASP A 73 -19.96 -4.40 -12.58
C ASP A 73 -20.21 -5.92 -12.77
N ILE A 74 -19.36 -6.58 -13.56
CA ILE A 74 -19.44 -8.04 -13.79
C ILE A 74 -19.09 -8.84 -12.53
N ALA A 75 -18.12 -8.40 -11.73
CA ALA A 75 -17.77 -9.07 -10.48
C ALA A 75 -18.93 -9.01 -9.48
N ILE A 76 -19.56 -7.84 -9.29
CA ILE A 76 -20.74 -7.66 -8.42
C ILE A 76 -21.90 -8.54 -8.88
N GLU A 77 -22.17 -8.56 -10.18
CA GLU A 77 -23.20 -9.39 -10.77
C GLU A 77 -22.95 -10.88 -10.52
N THR A 78 -21.70 -11.32 -10.72
CA THR A 78 -21.29 -12.71 -10.50
C THR A 78 -21.43 -13.07 -9.01
N ILE A 79 -20.98 -12.22 -8.10
CA ILE A 79 -21.13 -12.43 -6.64
C ILE A 79 -22.62 -12.56 -6.28
N THR A 80 -23.47 -11.68 -6.81
CA THR A 80 -24.92 -11.71 -6.57
C THR A 80 -25.53 -13.06 -6.97
N LEU A 81 -25.11 -13.58 -8.13
CA LEU A 81 -25.57 -14.88 -8.64
C LEU A 81 -25.00 -16.07 -7.88
N LEU A 82 -23.84 -15.96 -7.23
CA LEU A 82 -23.22 -17.04 -6.45
C LEU A 82 -23.71 -17.06 -5.00
N GLU A 83 -24.07 -15.91 -4.44
CA GLU A 83 -24.55 -15.81 -3.06
C GLU A 83 -26.07 -16.00 -2.93
N SER A 84 -26.82 -15.98 -4.04
CA SER A 84 -28.26 -16.14 -4.04
C SER A 84 -28.72 -17.17 -5.07
N GLU A 85 -29.09 -18.36 -4.58
CA GLU A 85 -29.72 -19.40 -5.40
C GLU A 85 -31.04 -18.88 -6.04
N GLU A 86 -31.80 -18.06 -5.32
CA GLU A 86 -33.02 -17.44 -5.85
C GLU A 86 -32.72 -16.64 -7.13
N LYS A 87 -31.66 -15.82 -7.11
CA LYS A 87 -31.22 -15.06 -8.29
C LYS A 87 -30.65 -15.94 -9.39
N ALA A 88 -29.92 -16.99 -9.04
CA ALA A 88 -29.47 -18.00 -9.99
C ALA A 88 -30.65 -18.69 -10.71
N ARG A 89 -31.73 -18.99 -9.99
CA ARG A 89 -32.95 -19.60 -10.54
C ARG A 89 -33.80 -18.65 -11.39
N GLU A 90 -33.64 -17.33 -11.25
CA GLU A 90 -34.22 -16.37 -12.20
C GLU A 90 -33.64 -16.56 -13.61
N ILE A 91 -32.38 -17.00 -13.73
CA ILE A 91 -31.74 -17.29 -15.02
C ILE A 91 -32.06 -18.71 -15.47
N GLN A 92 -31.86 -19.72 -14.61
CA GLN A 92 -32.09 -21.13 -14.92
C GLN A 92 -33.02 -21.77 -13.87
N PRO A 93 -34.35 -21.85 -14.14
CA PRO A 93 -35.31 -22.34 -13.15
C PRO A 93 -35.03 -23.78 -12.67
N ASP A 94 -34.56 -24.64 -13.58
CA ASP A 94 -34.21 -26.05 -13.36
C ASP A 94 -32.73 -26.26 -13.02
N LEU A 95 -32.09 -25.28 -12.37
CA LEU A 95 -30.68 -25.28 -12.02
C LEU A 95 -30.20 -26.61 -11.39
N PRO A 96 -29.17 -27.28 -11.95
CA PRO A 96 -28.55 -28.44 -11.34
C PRO A 96 -27.74 -28.02 -10.12
N LEU A 97 -28.18 -28.44 -8.93
CA LEU A 97 -27.59 -28.01 -7.66
C LEU A 97 -26.12 -28.44 -7.52
N ASP A 98 -25.79 -29.68 -7.89
CA ASP A 98 -24.42 -30.20 -7.77
C ASP A 98 -23.41 -29.38 -8.60
N GLU A 99 -23.78 -29.02 -9.83
CA GLU A 99 -22.93 -28.19 -10.72
C GLU A 99 -22.84 -26.75 -10.22
N TYR A 100 -23.93 -26.24 -9.64
CA TYR A 100 -23.96 -24.90 -9.08
C TYR A 100 -23.12 -24.80 -7.80
N GLU A 101 -23.21 -25.76 -6.87
CA GLU A 101 -22.36 -25.82 -5.68
C GLU A 101 -20.87 -25.93 -6.04
N TYR A 102 -20.54 -26.75 -7.05
CA TYR A 102 -19.17 -26.79 -7.58
C TYR A 102 -18.73 -25.43 -8.13
N THR A 103 -19.62 -24.73 -8.84
CA THR A 103 -19.33 -23.41 -9.41
C THR A 103 -19.15 -22.35 -8.31
N ILE A 104 -19.92 -22.41 -7.22
CA ILE A 104 -19.72 -21.58 -6.02
C ILE A 104 -18.33 -21.82 -5.43
N TYR A 105 -17.94 -23.09 -5.22
CA TYR A 105 -16.62 -23.43 -4.71
C TYR A 105 -15.50 -22.91 -5.63
N TRP A 106 -15.65 -23.10 -6.94
CA TRP A 106 -14.64 -22.70 -7.92
C TRP A 106 -14.51 -21.17 -8.05
N LEU A 107 -15.62 -20.43 -8.15
CA LEU A 107 -15.64 -19.05 -8.65
C LEU A 107 -15.71 -17.98 -7.56
N SER A 108 -16.30 -18.25 -6.39
CA SER A 108 -16.61 -17.21 -5.40
C SER A 108 -15.38 -16.40 -5.01
N SER A 109 -14.31 -17.06 -4.58
CA SER A 109 -13.06 -16.39 -4.19
C SER A 109 -12.45 -15.56 -5.33
N CYS A 110 -12.56 -16.03 -6.58
CA CYS A 110 -12.04 -15.33 -7.75
C CYS A 110 -12.87 -14.10 -8.11
N ALA A 111 -14.18 -14.12 -7.87
CA ALA A 111 -15.05 -12.97 -8.09
C ALA A 111 -14.77 -11.84 -7.09
N TYR A 112 -14.56 -12.18 -5.81
CA TYR A 112 -14.15 -11.20 -4.80
C TYR A 112 -12.75 -10.66 -5.02
N ASP A 113 -11.79 -11.51 -5.42
CA ASP A 113 -10.44 -11.06 -5.78
C ASP A 113 -10.47 -10.07 -6.96
N ASN A 114 -11.23 -10.38 -8.01
CA ASN A 114 -11.42 -9.46 -9.14
C ASN A 114 -12.07 -8.16 -8.67
N LEU A 115 -13.12 -8.21 -7.85
CA LEU A 115 -13.77 -7.02 -7.31
C LEU A 115 -12.76 -6.14 -6.55
N ALA A 116 -11.96 -6.74 -5.66
CA ALA A 116 -10.93 -6.06 -4.89
C ALA A 116 -9.90 -5.38 -5.79
N GLN A 117 -9.38 -6.11 -6.80
CA GLN A 117 -8.39 -5.58 -7.73
C GLN A 117 -8.94 -4.44 -8.60
N HIS A 118 -10.15 -4.59 -9.15
CA HIS A 118 -10.81 -3.55 -9.95
C HIS A 118 -11.06 -2.28 -9.12
N TYR A 119 -11.49 -2.42 -7.87
CA TYR A 119 -11.62 -1.28 -6.94
C TYR A 119 -10.26 -0.66 -6.60
N ALA A 120 -9.27 -1.48 -6.24
CA ALA A 120 -7.95 -1.01 -5.84
C ALA A 120 -7.26 -0.20 -6.94
N ILE A 121 -7.37 -0.62 -8.19
CA ILE A 121 -6.74 0.08 -9.30
C ILE A 121 -7.46 1.41 -9.61
N ARG A 122 -8.78 1.48 -9.40
CA ARG A 122 -9.56 2.71 -9.63
C ARG A 122 -9.48 3.72 -8.50
N TYR A 123 -9.39 3.25 -7.27
CA TYR A 123 -9.49 4.08 -6.07
C TYR A 123 -8.19 4.15 -5.25
N GLY A 124 -7.14 3.46 -5.69
CA GLY A 124 -5.85 3.39 -5.03
C GLY A 124 -5.80 2.33 -3.93
N TYR A 125 -4.73 1.52 -3.94
CA TYR A 125 -4.52 0.43 -2.98
C TYR A 125 -4.46 0.89 -1.50
N GLY A 126 -4.04 2.13 -1.24
CA GLY A 126 -4.02 2.71 0.12
C GLY A 126 -5.40 3.19 0.63
N GLY A 127 -6.43 3.19 -0.23
CA GLY A 127 -7.77 3.65 0.08
C GLY A 127 -8.48 2.81 1.14
N SER A 128 -9.20 3.45 2.07
CA SER A 128 -10.02 2.73 3.07
C SER A 128 -11.14 1.88 2.45
N GLN A 129 -11.66 2.30 1.28
CA GLN A 129 -12.68 1.58 0.51
C GLN A 129 -12.21 0.21 0.02
N VAL A 130 -10.90 0.04 -0.13
CA VAL A 130 -10.25 -1.11 -0.75
C VAL A 130 -9.98 -2.22 0.27
N GLN A 131 -9.87 -1.87 1.56
CA GLN A 131 -9.66 -2.83 2.65
C GLN A 131 -10.90 -3.67 2.95
N GLY A 132 -12.10 -3.07 2.91
CA GLY A 132 -13.35 -3.80 3.17
C GLY A 132 -13.57 -4.93 2.17
N VAL A 133 -13.37 -4.65 0.88
CA VAL A 133 -13.55 -5.65 -0.19
C VAL A 133 -12.52 -6.78 -0.08
N ALA A 134 -11.28 -6.47 0.31
CA ALA A 134 -10.23 -7.48 0.50
C ALA A 134 -10.53 -8.41 1.69
N GLN A 135 -10.99 -7.84 2.80
CA GLN A 135 -11.37 -8.60 3.99
C GLN A 135 -12.52 -9.57 3.68
N GLU A 136 -13.54 -9.13 2.95
CA GLU A 136 -14.62 -10.02 2.48
C GLU A 136 -14.07 -11.18 1.64
N GLY A 137 -13.12 -10.91 0.75
CA GLY A 137 -12.45 -11.95 -0.04
C GLY A 137 -11.74 -13.01 0.81
N PHE A 138 -11.02 -12.61 1.87
CA PHE A 138 -10.41 -13.55 2.81
C PHE A 138 -11.44 -14.42 3.54
N GLU A 139 -12.57 -13.82 3.95
CA GLU A 139 -13.67 -14.54 4.60
C GLU A 139 -14.30 -15.56 3.65
N VAL A 140 -14.47 -15.20 2.38
CA VAL A 140 -14.96 -16.12 1.33
C VAL A 140 -14.00 -17.29 1.11
N CYS A 141 -12.68 -17.06 1.07
CA CYS A 141 -11.70 -18.14 0.98
C CYS A 141 -11.80 -19.11 2.16
N ARG A 142 -11.97 -18.59 3.38
CA ARG A 142 -12.16 -19.43 4.58
C ARG A 142 -13.47 -20.20 4.55
N ARG A 143 -14.57 -19.54 4.16
CA ARG A 143 -15.91 -20.13 4.08
C ARG A 143 -16.00 -21.22 3.02
N THR A 144 -15.38 -21.02 1.86
CA THR A 144 -15.38 -21.99 0.75
C THR A 144 -14.33 -23.09 0.89
N GLY A 145 -13.34 -22.90 1.78
CA GLY A 145 -12.23 -23.84 1.96
C GLY A 145 -11.19 -23.82 0.84
N LYS A 146 -11.27 -22.86 -0.09
CA LYS A 146 -10.34 -22.72 -1.23
C LYS A 146 -9.08 -21.94 -0.82
N LEU A 147 -8.28 -22.55 0.04
CA LEU A 147 -7.13 -21.90 0.69
C LEU A 147 -6.01 -21.52 -0.29
N GLU A 148 -5.91 -22.18 -1.45
CA GLU A 148 -4.95 -21.82 -2.49
C GLU A 148 -5.15 -20.39 -3.03
N CYS A 149 -6.36 -19.84 -2.90
CA CYS A 149 -6.64 -18.45 -3.28
C CYS A 149 -5.98 -17.43 -2.35
N PHE A 150 -5.46 -17.83 -1.18
CA PHE A 150 -4.68 -16.91 -0.33
C PHE A 150 -3.43 -16.38 -1.03
N ALA A 151 -2.91 -17.06 -2.06
CA ALA A 151 -1.81 -16.53 -2.86
C ALA A 151 -2.17 -15.22 -3.57
N CYS A 152 -3.38 -15.11 -4.15
CA CYS A 152 -3.86 -13.86 -4.77
C CYS A 152 -3.96 -12.73 -3.74
N PHE A 153 -4.47 -13.04 -2.55
CA PHE A 153 -4.59 -12.03 -1.49
C PHE A 153 -3.25 -11.61 -0.87
N ARG A 154 -2.21 -12.46 -0.95
CA ARG A 154 -0.84 -12.04 -0.59
C ARG A 154 -0.26 -11.06 -1.60
N GLU A 155 -0.54 -11.24 -2.90
CA GLU A 155 -0.17 -10.26 -3.93
C GLU A 155 -0.89 -8.93 -3.70
N TYR A 156 -2.16 -9.02 -3.32
CA TYR A 156 -2.93 -7.85 -2.94
C TYR A 156 -2.30 -7.12 -1.73
N ALA A 157 -1.92 -7.85 -0.68
CA ALA A 157 -1.24 -7.28 0.47
C ALA A 157 0.09 -6.61 0.07
N MET A 158 0.90 -7.25 -0.79
CA MET A 158 2.11 -6.66 -1.36
C MET A 158 1.80 -5.29 -2.01
N ASN A 159 0.78 -5.22 -2.88
CA ASN A 159 0.40 -3.98 -3.56
C ASN A 159 -0.14 -2.90 -2.60
N VAL A 160 -0.89 -3.28 -1.57
CA VAL A 160 -1.34 -2.38 -0.50
C VAL A 160 -0.17 -1.73 0.20
N TYR A 161 0.73 -2.56 0.75
CA TYR A 161 1.88 -2.06 1.50
C TYR A 161 2.83 -1.24 0.63
N GLU A 162 3.00 -1.65 -0.63
CA GLU A 162 3.78 -0.89 -1.60
C GLU A 162 3.16 0.49 -1.83
N ALA A 163 1.86 0.58 -2.14
CA ALA A 163 1.19 1.86 -2.36
C ALA A 163 1.24 2.78 -1.13
N THR A 164 1.10 2.22 0.07
CA THR A 164 1.17 2.98 1.33
C THR A 164 2.59 3.35 1.76
N GLY A 165 3.61 2.96 0.98
CA GLY A 165 5.01 3.30 1.23
C GLY A 165 5.71 2.40 2.26
N ASP A 166 5.07 1.32 2.72
CA ASP A 166 5.70 0.30 3.58
C ASP A 166 6.38 -0.77 2.72
N LEU A 167 7.50 -0.37 2.11
CA LEU A 167 8.24 -1.25 1.21
C LEU A 167 8.81 -2.48 1.90
N GLU A 168 9.09 -2.43 3.20
CA GLU A 168 9.62 -3.58 3.92
C GLU A 168 8.58 -4.69 4.02
N MET A 169 7.35 -4.35 4.37
CA MET A 169 6.25 -5.30 4.39
C MET A 169 5.88 -5.77 2.98
N ALA A 170 5.88 -4.86 1.99
CA ALA A 170 5.68 -5.23 0.60
C ALA A 170 6.72 -6.26 0.13
N MET A 171 7.99 -6.05 0.45
CA MET A 171 9.10 -6.98 0.17
C MET A 171 8.97 -8.30 0.93
N HIS A 172 8.49 -8.29 2.18
CA HIS A 172 8.20 -9.51 2.92
C HIS A 172 7.20 -10.39 2.16
N PHE A 173 6.06 -9.82 1.73
CA PHE A 173 5.05 -10.55 0.96
C PHE A 173 5.57 -10.98 -0.41
N ALA A 174 6.25 -10.09 -1.14
CA ALA A 174 6.82 -10.39 -2.45
C ALA A 174 7.80 -11.57 -2.38
N ARG A 175 8.72 -11.55 -1.42
CA ARG A 175 9.69 -12.63 -1.16
C ARG A 175 9.00 -13.92 -0.71
N SER A 176 7.98 -13.83 0.16
CA SER A 176 7.21 -14.99 0.60
C SER A 176 6.53 -15.69 -0.58
N ILE A 177 5.95 -14.94 -1.52
CA ILE A 177 5.36 -15.49 -2.75
C ILE A 177 6.46 -16.12 -3.62
N PHE A 178 7.54 -15.38 -3.88
CA PHE A 178 8.65 -15.82 -4.72
C PHE A 178 9.30 -17.14 -4.25
N GLN A 179 9.45 -17.31 -2.93
CA GLN A 179 10.11 -18.46 -2.33
C GLN A 179 9.16 -19.61 -1.96
N SER A 180 7.84 -19.40 -2.06
CA SER A 180 6.86 -20.44 -1.71
C SER A 180 6.88 -21.61 -2.69
N LEU A 181 6.69 -22.83 -2.20
CA LEU A 181 6.36 -23.96 -3.08
C LEU A 181 4.94 -23.75 -3.63
N PRO A 182 4.72 -23.91 -4.96
CA PRO A 182 3.40 -23.74 -5.53
C PRO A 182 2.46 -24.78 -4.92
N MET A 183 1.34 -24.34 -4.35
CA MET A 183 0.29 -25.25 -3.86
C MET A 183 -0.40 -26.00 -5.01
N ASN A 184 -0.37 -25.41 -6.20
CA ASN A 184 -0.89 -25.96 -7.45
C ASN A 184 -0.01 -25.47 -8.60
N GLU A 185 0.53 -26.39 -9.41
CA GLU A 185 1.35 -26.06 -10.57
C GLU A 185 0.60 -25.19 -11.60
N ALA A 186 -0.72 -25.38 -11.74
CA ALA A 186 -1.56 -24.57 -12.62
C ALA A 186 -1.78 -23.13 -12.13
N ASN A 187 -1.40 -22.81 -10.89
CA ASN A 187 -1.49 -21.48 -10.29
C ASN A 187 -0.14 -21.07 -9.66
N ASP A 188 0.97 -21.31 -10.36
CA ASP A 188 2.28 -20.86 -9.91
C ASP A 188 2.41 -19.34 -10.07
N ARG A 189 2.55 -18.65 -8.93
CA ARG A 189 2.59 -17.19 -8.82
C ARG A 189 3.97 -16.66 -8.41
N ARG A 190 4.99 -17.52 -8.32
CA ARG A 190 6.33 -17.11 -7.88
C ARG A 190 6.93 -16.00 -8.75
N VAL A 191 6.67 -16.03 -10.06
CA VAL A 191 7.11 -14.98 -11.00
C VAL A 191 6.53 -13.60 -10.63
N VAL A 192 5.32 -13.55 -10.08
CA VAL A 192 4.66 -12.31 -9.63
C VAL A 192 5.42 -11.72 -8.44
N GLY A 193 5.63 -12.54 -7.41
CA GLY A 193 6.37 -12.16 -6.21
C GLY A 193 7.81 -11.76 -6.52
N GLY A 194 8.48 -12.51 -7.40
CA GLY A 194 9.87 -12.22 -7.79
C GLY A 194 10.00 -10.91 -8.59
N THR A 195 9.09 -10.66 -9.54
CA THR A 195 9.06 -9.40 -10.30
C THR A 195 8.75 -8.21 -9.40
N GLY A 196 7.80 -8.37 -8.46
CA GLY A 196 7.49 -7.35 -7.44
C GLY A 196 8.70 -7.04 -6.55
N TYR A 197 9.35 -8.09 -6.05
CA TYR A 197 10.55 -7.96 -5.20
C TYR A 197 11.70 -7.27 -5.93
N ALA A 198 11.95 -7.62 -7.20
CA ALA A 198 12.95 -6.96 -8.03
C ALA A 198 12.64 -5.47 -8.22
N ASN A 199 11.40 -5.10 -8.53
CA ASN A 199 11.01 -3.69 -8.67
C ASN A 199 11.20 -2.91 -7.35
N GLN A 200 10.87 -3.50 -6.20
CA GLN A 200 11.06 -2.88 -4.89
C GLN A 200 12.55 -2.68 -4.57
N LEU A 201 13.41 -3.65 -4.93
CA LEU A 201 14.87 -3.51 -4.84
C LEU A 201 15.39 -2.37 -5.73
N VAL A 202 14.84 -2.18 -6.93
CA VAL A 202 15.14 -1.03 -7.80
C VAL A 202 14.83 0.27 -7.09
N LEU A 203 13.64 0.41 -6.48
CA LEU A 203 13.26 1.63 -5.75
C LEU A 203 14.22 1.95 -4.59
N LEU A 204 14.77 0.93 -3.94
CA LEU A 204 15.75 1.05 -2.86
C LEU A 204 17.20 1.21 -3.36
N GLY A 205 17.42 1.23 -4.68
CA GLY A 205 18.74 1.43 -5.26
C GLY A 205 19.67 0.20 -5.17
N ARG A 206 19.12 -1.01 -4.99
CA ARG A 206 19.86 -2.29 -4.93
C ARG A 206 19.81 -2.98 -6.30
N LEU A 207 20.46 -2.40 -7.30
CA LEU A 207 20.19 -2.75 -8.70
C LEU A 207 20.79 -4.10 -9.11
N ASN A 208 21.97 -4.47 -8.60
CA ASN A 208 22.54 -5.79 -8.92
C ASN A 208 21.70 -6.93 -8.33
N GLU A 209 21.27 -6.81 -7.09
CA GLU A 209 20.37 -7.79 -6.46
C GLU A 209 19.01 -7.84 -7.18
N ALA A 210 18.49 -6.68 -7.59
CA ALA A 210 17.28 -6.63 -8.40
C ALA A 210 17.45 -7.42 -9.71
N ALA A 211 18.62 -7.34 -10.36
CA ALA A 211 18.90 -8.07 -11.59
C ALA A 211 18.92 -9.59 -11.37
N GLU A 212 19.56 -10.06 -10.29
CA GLU A 212 19.60 -11.49 -9.94
C GLU A 212 18.21 -12.05 -9.66
N VAL A 213 17.38 -11.30 -8.93
CA VAL A 213 15.98 -11.67 -8.66
C VAL A 213 15.16 -11.64 -9.94
N ALA A 214 15.32 -10.63 -10.79
CA ALA A 214 14.57 -10.52 -12.04
C ALA A 214 14.91 -11.65 -13.02
N GLU A 215 16.18 -12.04 -13.11
CA GLU A 215 16.61 -13.19 -13.92
C GLU A 215 16.04 -14.51 -13.38
N SER A 216 16.10 -14.71 -12.06
CA SER A 216 15.48 -15.85 -11.39
C SER A 216 13.97 -15.90 -11.62
N SER A 217 13.31 -14.74 -11.63
CA SER A 217 11.88 -14.61 -11.90
C SER A 217 11.54 -14.94 -13.35
N LEU A 218 12.37 -14.52 -14.31
CA LEU A 218 12.20 -14.85 -15.72
C LEU A 218 12.29 -16.36 -15.96
N ALA A 219 13.20 -17.07 -15.28
CA ALA A 219 13.30 -18.53 -15.36
C ALA A 219 12.02 -19.26 -14.89
N LEU A 220 11.19 -18.62 -14.06
CA LEU A 220 9.91 -19.13 -13.56
C LEU A 220 8.72 -18.77 -14.46
N ALA A 221 8.88 -17.88 -15.44
CA ALA A 221 7.75 -17.40 -16.25
C ALA A 221 7.03 -18.53 -16.99
N LYS A 222 7.77 -19.52 -17.51
CA LYS A 222 7.21 -20.69 -18.22
C LYS A 222 6.25 -21.55 -17.40
N SER A 223 6.44 -21.61 -16.07
CA SER A 223 5.58 -22.41 -15.19
C SER A 223 4.41 -21.62 -14.62
N SER A 224 4.32 -20.31 -14.93
CA SER A 224 3.27 -19.45 -14.40
C SER A 224 1.88 -19.77 -14.97
N TYR A 225 0.86 -19.44 -14.19
CA TYR A 225 -0.56 -19.51 -14.59
C TYR A 225 -0.89 -18.73 -15.88
N ASP A 226 -0.06 -17.74 -16.25
CA ASP A 226 -0.16 -16.99 -17.49
C ASP A 226 1.23 -16.80 -18.10
N SER A 227 1.81 -17.92 -18.54
CA SER A 227 3.20 -17.99 -19.00
C SER A 227 3.52 -16.99 -20.11
N PHE A 228 2.59 -16.78 -21.05
CA PHE A 228 2.78 -15.81 -22.13
C PHE A 228 2.91 -14.39 -21.58
N CYS A 229 1.99 -13.93 -20.72
CA CYS A 229 2.07 -12.57 -20.20
C CYS A 229 3.28 -12.39 -19.27
N TRP A 230 3.52 -13.35 -18.38
CA TRP A 230 4.60 -13.25 -17.39
C TRP A 230 5.98 -13.33 -18.00
N ARG A 231 6.17 -14.04 -19.11
CA ARG A 231 7.39 -14.00 -19.91
C ARG A 231 7.74 -12.56 -20.30
N PHE A 232 6.82 -11.83 -20.94
CA PHE A 232 7.08 -10.46 -21.37
C PHE A 232 7.23 -9.50 -20.19
N HIS A 233 6.44 -9.66 -19.12
CA HIS A 233 6.57 -8.85 -17.92
C HIS A 233 7.96 -8.98 -17.27
N ALA A 234 8.44 -10.22 -17.12
CA ALA A 234 9.75 -10.52 -16.53
C ALA A 234 10.90 -10.09 -17.46
N GLN A 235 10.77 -10.30 -18.78
CA GLN A 235 11.72 -9.78 -19.77
C GLN A 235 11.86 -8.26 -19.67
N CYS A 236 10.75 -7.50 -19.69
CA CYS A 236 10.80 -6.06 -19.54
C CYS A 236 11.36 -5.63 -18.16
N CYS A 237 11.07 -6.37 -17.08
CA CYS A 237 11.64 -6.12 -15.76
C CYS A 237 13.17 -6.24 -15.77
N LEU A 238 13.69 -7.37 -16.22
CA LEU A 238 15.11 -7.62 -16.32
C LEU A 238 15.78 -6.58 -17.24
N GLY A 239 15.18 -6.29 -18.40
CA GLY A 239 15.69 -5.30 -19.35
C GLY A 239 15.80 -3.90 -18.76
N GLU A 240 14.75 -3.42 -18.08
CA GLU A 240 14.79 -2.12 -17.38
C GLU A 240 15.95 -2.08 -16.37
N ILE A 241 16.09 -3.12 -15.54
CA ILE A 241 17.14 -3.20 -14.53
C ILE A 241 18.54 -3.22 -15.15
N LEU A 242 18.74 -4.01 -16.22
CA LEU A 242 20.03 -4.10 -16.90
C LEU A 242 20.44 -2.74 -17.50
N TYR A 243 19.51 -1.98 -18.09
CA TYR A 243 19.81 -0.61 -18.53
C TYR A 243 20.19 0.31 -17.36
N LEU A 244 19.51 0.20 -16.21
CA LEU A 244 19.85 1.01 -15.02
C LEU A 244 21.22 0.66 -14.42
N VAL A 245 21.69 -0.59 -14.57
CA VAL A 245 23.03 -1.03 -14.14
C VAL A 245 24.10 -0.70 -15.19
N GLY A 246 23.72 -0.31 -16.41
CA GLY A 246 24.65 -0.08 -17.53
C GLY A 246 25.05 -1.35 -18.28
N ARG A 247 24.28 -2.42 -18.14
CA ARG A 247 24.44 -3.74 -18.76
C ARG A 247 23.34 -4.03 -19.78
N GLY A 248 22.74 -2.99 -20.36
CA GLY A 248 21.62 -3.12 -21.30
C GLY A 248 21.94 -3.98 -22.53
N ASP A 249 23.21 -4.00 -22.96
CA ASP A 249 23.67 -4.78 -24.11
C ASP A 249 23.64 -6.31 -23.85
N GLU A 250 23.61 -6.73 -22.58
CA GLU A 250 23.52 -8.15 -22.19
C GLU A 250 22.08 -8.69 -22.23
N PHE A 251 21.07 -7.82 -22.37
CA PHE A 251 19.66 -8.17 -22.15
C PHE A 251 19.18 -9.40 -22.94
N GLU A 252 19.44 -9.45 -24.25
CA GLU A 252 19.01 -10.55 -25.10
C GLU A 252 19.73 -11.86 -24.72
N GLU A 253 21.03 -11.78 -24.42
CA GLU A 253 21.85 -12.92 -23.99
C GLU A 253 21.32 -13.50 -22.68
N ARG A 254 21.09 -12.67 -21.65
CA ARG A 254 20.59 -13.11 -20.34
C ARG A 254 19.22 -13.79 -20.46
N CYS A 255 18.33 -13.23 -21.29
CA CYS A 255 17.03 -13.84 -21.56
C CYS A 255 17.16 -15.22 -22.23
N ALA A 256 18.08 -15.35 -23.20
CA ALA A 256 18.33 -16.63 -23.87
C ALA A 256 18.93 -17.69 -22.92
N VAL A 257 19.83 -17.32 -22.01
CA VAL A 257 20.48 -18.23 -21.05
C VAL A 257 19.46 -18.91 -20.13
N VAL A 258 18.42 -18.20 -19.71
CA VAL A 258 17.34 -18.77 -18.87
C VAL A 258 16.25 -19.49 -19.67
N GLY A 259 16.41 -19.60 -20.99
CA GLY A 259 15.51 -20.33 -21.89
C GLY A 259 14.30 -19.52 -22.36
N GLU A 260 14.32 -18.19 -22.22
CA GLU A 260 13.23 -17.29 -22.61
C GLU A 260 13.74 -16.20 -23.56
N PRO A 261 14.13 -16.53 -24.80
CA PRO A 261 14.66 -15.53 -25.74
C PRO A 261 13.66 -14.42 -26.03
N VAL A 262 14.18 -13.21 -26.24
CA VAL A 262 13.37 -12.04 -26.55
C VAL A 262 12.83 -12.16 -27.97
N ASP A 263 11.51 -12.08 -28.12
CA ASP A 263 10.86 -12.03 -29.42
C ASP A 263 9.63 -11.12 -29.33
N TRP A 264 9.84 -9.86 -29.71
CA TRP A 264 8.80 -8.84 -29.69
C TRP A 264 7.74 -9.05 -30.78
N SER A 265 8.00 -9.88 -31.80
CA SER A 265 7.04 -10.15 -32.88
C SER A 265 5.84 -10.97 -32.42
N LEU A 266 5.98 -11.65 -31.28
CA LEU A 266 4.91 -12.42 -30.64
C LEU A 266 3.94 -11.54 -29.85
N LEU A 267 4.29 -10.29 -29.55
CA LEU A 267 3.38 -9.40 -28.82
C LEU A 267 2.11 -9.15 -29.65
N PRO A 268 0.92 -9.23 -29.03
CA PRO A 268 -0.31 -8.87 -29.72
C PRO A 268 -0.35 -7.35 -30.00
N PRO A 269 -1.20 -6.89 -30.92
CA PRO A 269 -1.47 -5.47 -31.11
C PRO A 269 -1.81 -4.77 -29.80
N THR A 270 -1.47 -3.48 -29.67
CA THR A 270 -1.64 -2.72 -28.42
C THR A 270 -3.06 -2.80 -27.87
N GLU A 271 -4.06 -2.70 -28.74
CA GLU A 271 -5.47 -2.72 -28.35
C GLU A 271 -5.94 -4.08 -27.80
N GLU A 272 -5.24 -5.16 -28.13
CA GLU A 272 -5.56 -6.51 -27.67
C GLU A 272 -5.08 -6.77 -26.24
N ASN A 273 -4.01 -6.11 -25.79
CA ASN A 273 -3.51 -6.21 -24.42
C ASN A 273 -2.77 -4.93 -23.99
N LEU A 274 -3.50 -4.02 -23.34
CA LEU A 274 -2.95 -2.73 -22.93
C LEU A 274 -1.92 -2.87 -21.81
N VAL A 275 -2.05 -3.86 -20.93
CA VAL A 275 -1.10 -4.10 -19.84
C VAL A 275 0.27 -4.49 -20.39
N LEU A 276 0.34 -5.42 -21.36
CA LEU A 276 1.60 -5.79 -22.02
C LEU A 276 2.19 -4.63 -22.83
N ALA A 277 1.34 -3.90 -23.56
CA ALA A 277 1.79 -2.74 -24.32
C ALA A 277 2.37 -1.65 -23.42
N ARG A 278 1.74 -1.35 -22.27
CA ARG A 278 2.29 -0.44 -21.26
C ARG A 278 3.62 -0.96 -20.72
N ARG A 279 3.71 -2.25 -20.39
CA ARG A 279 4.95 -2.81 -19.84
C ARG A 279 6.12 -2.70 -20.82
N LYS A 280 5.87 -2.97 -22.10
CA LYS A 280 6.86 -2.73 -23.16
C LYS A 280 7.23 -1.25 -23.27
N ALA A 281 6.26 -0.35 -23.18
CA ALA A 281 6.48 1.10 -23.24
C ALA A 281 7.35 1.62 -22.09
N LEU A 282 7.18 1.11 -20.86
CA LEU A 282 8.04 1.42 -19.72
C LEU A 282 9.50 0.99 -19.97
N TYR A 283 9.70 -0.21 -20.53
CA TYR A 283 11.01 -0.70 -20.94
C TYR A 283 11.62 0.17 -22.04
N ASP A 284 10.86 0.49 -23.10
CA ASP A 284 11.32 1.33 -24.21
C ASP A 284 11.69 2.74 -23.72
N ALA A 285 10.92 3.32 -22.80
CA ALA A 285 11.23 4.63 -22.22
C ALA A 285 12.56 4.61 -21.43
N VAL A 286 12.83 3.56 -20.64
CA VAL A 286 14.12 3.41 -19.95
C VAL A 286 15.26 3.26 -20.95
N ARG A 287 15.11 2.41 -21.97
CA ARG A 287 16.11 2.22 -23.02
C ARG A 287 16.41 3.51 -23.79
N LEU A 288 15.38 4.23 -24.22
CA LEU A 288 15.52 5.49 -24.96
C LEU A 288 16.18 6.57 -24.10
N THR A 289 15.81 6.63 -22.81
CA THR A 289 16.47 7.54 -21.86
C THR A 289 17.95 7.23 -21.72
N TYR A 290 18.32 5.95 -21.60
CA TYR A 290 19.72 5.50 -21.56
C TYR A 290 20.48 5.89 -22.83
N GLN A 291 19.81 5.84 -23.99
CA GLN A 291 20.38 6.23 -25.29
C GLN A 291 20.41 7.76 -25.52
N GLY A 292 19.94 8.56 -24.56
CA GLY A 292 19.86 10.02 -24.66
C GLY A 292 18.70 10.54 -25.53
N SER A 293 17.79 9.67 -25.97
CA SER A 293 16.61 10.01 -26.78
C SER A 293 15.44 10.41 -25.88
N LEU A 294 15.60 11.51 -25.13
CA LEU A 294 14.66 11.92 -24.07
C LEU A 294 13.29 12.31 -24.61
N GLU A 295 13.22 12.97 -25.77
CA GLU A 295 11.97 13.39 -26.41
C GLU A 295 11.13 12.19 -26.86
N GLU A 296 11.75 11.11 -27.33
CA GLU A 296 11.04 9.89 -27.72
C GLU A 296 10.50 9.15 -26.50
N ALA A 297 11.29 9.09 -25.42
CA ALA A 297 10.84 8.54 -24.14
C ALA A 297 9.66 9.33 -23.56
N GLU A 298 9.69 10.66 -23.69
CA GLU A 298 8.65 11.56 -23.21
C GLU A 298 7.34 11.34 -23.97
N ALA A 299 7.39 11.28 -25.30
CA ALA A 299 6.21 11.02 -26.12
C ALA A 299 5.51 9.71 -25.75
N ILE A 300 6.28 8.65 -25.45
CA ILE A 300 5.75 7.37 -24.99
C ILE A 300 5.04 7.52 -23.65
N LEU A 301 5.70 8.12 -22.65
CA LEU A 301 5.15 8.24 -21.30
C LEU A 301 3.94 9.19 -21.27
N SER A 302 3.97 10.30 -22.00
CA SER A 302 2.85 11.25 -22.10
C SER A 302 1.61 10.64 -22.73
N ALA A 303 1.76 9.81 -23.76
CA ALA A 303 0.63 9.08 -24.35
C ALA A 303 -0.02 8.13 -23.34
N TRP A 304 0.78 7.36 -22.60
CA TRP A 304 0.27 6.44 -21.58
C TRP A 304 -0.32 7.15 -20.37
N ASP A 305 0.27 8.27 -19.97
CA ASP A 305 -0.22 9.09 -18.87
C ASP A 305 -1.68 9.52 -19.09
N GLN A 306 -1.98 10.05 -20.27
CA GLN A 306 -3.33 10.44 -20.66
C GLN A 306 -4.28 9.24 -20.73
N ILE A 307 -3.87 8.15 -21.40
CA ILE A 307 -4.69 6.94 -21.57
C ILE A 307 -5.10 6.35 -20.22
N LEU A 308 -4.18 6.26 -19.27
CA LEU A 308 -4.45 5.67 -17.97
C LEU A 308 -5.30 6.58 -17.09
N TYR A 309 -5.06 7.89 -17.12
CA TYR A 309 -5.85 8.85 -16.37
C TYR A 309 -7.31 8.87 -16.86
N ASP A 310 -7.54 8.92 -18.17
CA ASP A 310 -8.89 8.89 -18.76
C ASP A 310 -9.67 7.62 -18.42
N ARG A 311 -8.95 6.50 -18.27
CA ARG A 311 -9.52 5.20 -17.89
C ARG A 311 -9.67 5.01 -16.38
N GLN A 312 -9.27 5.99 -15.58
CA GLN A 312 -9.22 5.89 -14.11
C GLN A 312 -8.38 4.68 -13.64
N ALA A 313 -7.31 4.38 -14.37
CA ALA A 313 -6.38 3.32 -14.03
C ALA A 313 -5.26 3.91 -13.14
N LEU A 314 -5.56 4.18 -11.87
CA LEU A 314 -4.68 4.95 -11.01
C LEU A 314 -3.38 4.22 -10.67
N GLU A 315 -3.43 2.93 -10.28
CA GLU A 315 -2.23 2.14 -9.99
C GLU A 315 -1.16 2.25 -11.10
N PRO A 316 -1.49 1.92 -12.37
CA PRO A 316 -0.48 2.00 -13.42
C PRO A 316 -0.13 3.45 -13.79
N TRP A 317 -1.03 4.41 -13.57
CA TRP A 317 -0.82 5.83 -13.84
C TRP A 317 0.22 6.44 -12.90
N TRP A 318 0.25 6.06 -11.62
CA TRP A 318 1.21 6.60 -10.66
C TRP A 318 2.66 6.41 -11.10
N GLU A 319 3.00 5.21 -11.58
CA GLU A 319 4.34 4.91 -12.06
C GLU A 319 4.69 5.74 -13.30
N ILE A 320 3.78 5.79 -14.29
CA ILE A 320 3.97 6.56 -15.52
C ILE A 320 4.17 8.05 -15.21
N ARG A 321 3.28 8.64 -14.39
CA ARG A 321 3.35 10.05 -13.99
C ARG A 321 4.68 10.35 -13.28
N THR A 322 5.10 9.48 -12.38
CA THR A 322 6.35 9.68 -11.61
C THR A 322 7.58 9.61 -12.52
N ARG A 323 7.63 8.67 -13.48
CA ARG A 323 8.71 8.60 -14.48
C ARG A 323 8.70 9.79 -15.44
N LEU A 324 7.51 10.24 -15.85
CA LEU A 324 7.36 11.41 -16.73
C LEU A 324 7.85 12.69 -16.05
N ILE A 325 7.57 12.87 -14.75
CA ILE A 325 8.15 13.95 -13.94
C ILE A 325 9.67 13.87 -13.94
N ALA A 326 10.24 12.69 -13.65
CA ALA A 326 11.69 12.49 -13.65
C ALA A 326 12.33 12.87 -15.00
N LEU A 327 11.72 12.44 -16.10
CA LEU A 327 12.18 12.73 -17.45
C LEU A 327 12.13 14.22 -17.78
N HIS A 328 11.03 14.91 -17.46
CA HIS A 328 10.97 16.37 -17.63
C HIS A 328 11.96 17.13 -16.76
N LYS A 329 12.31 16.62 -15.57
CA LYS A 329 13.43 17.16 -14.77
C LYS A 329 14.77 16.98 -15.50
N MET A 330 15.02 15.83 -16.11
CA MET A 330 16.23 15.60 -16.91
C MET A 330 16.32 16.53 -18.13
N MET A 331 15.17 16.90 -18.71
CA MET A 331 15.05 17.86 -19.83
C MET A 331 15.03 19.33 -19.39
N ASN A 332 15.06 19.64 -18.09
CA ASN A 332 14.94 20.98 -17.53
C ASN A 332 13.61 21.72 -17.84
N HIS A 333 12.51 20.99 -17.99
CA HIS A 333 11.17 21.57 -18.24
C HIS A 333 10.44 21.93 -16.93
N THR A 334 10.92 22.93 -16.20
CA THR A 334 10.44 23.29 -14.84
C THR A 334 8.93 23.52 -14.74
N ASP A 335 8.34 24.25 -15.69
CA ASP A 335 6.90 24.59 -15.67
C ASP A 335 5.99 23.37 -15.85
N ILE A 336 6.47 22.37 -16.60
CA ILE A 336 5.75 21.11 -16.80
C ILE A 336 5.88 20.27 -15.52
N VAL A 337 7.09 20.16 -14.97
CA VAL A 337 7.35 19.43 -13.72
C VAL A 337 6.42 19.91 -12.61
N GLU A 338 6.28 21.22 -12.40
CA GLU A 338 5.40 21.77 -11.36
C GLU A 338 3.94 21.33 -11.54
N LYS A 339 3.39 21.47 -12.76
CA LYS A 339 2.00 21.06 -13.08
C LYS A 339 1.76 19.57 -12.85
N LEU A 340 2.71 18.74 -13.28
CA LEU A 340 2.62 17.29 -13.11
C LEU A 340 2.73 16.89 -11.64
N SER A 341 3.66 17.49 -10.89
CA SER A 341 3.84 17.29 -9.46
C SER A 341 2.60 17.69 -8.67
N ASP A 342 1.97 18.82 -8.98
CA ASP A 342 0.75 19.27 -8.29
C ASP A 342 -0.41 18.30 -8.47
N THR A 343 -0.58 17.79 -9.70
CA THR A 343 -1.57 16.75 -9.99
C THR A 343 -1.27 15.47 -9.22
N LEU A 344 -0.02 15.01 -9.23
CA LEU A 344 0.42 13.83 -8.48
C LEU A 344 0.19 13.98 -6.97
N ARG A 345 0.48 15.16 -6.39
CA ARG A 345 0.25 15.45 -4.97
C ARG A 345 -1.23 15.41 -4.61
N LYS A 346 -2.06 16.07 -5.41
CA LYS A 346 -3.50 16.15 -5.20
C LYS A 346 -4.12 14.76 -5.20
N GLU A 347 -3.89 14.01 -6.28
CA GLU A 347 -4.45 12.68 -6.44
C GLU A 347 -3.82 11.71 -5.42
N GLY A 348 -2.51 11.79 -5.19
CA GLY A 348 -1.79 10.89 -4.27
C GLY A 348 -2.26 11.03 -2.82
N ARG A 349 -2.59 12.24 -2.35
CA ARG A 349 -3.18 12.45 -1.03
C ARG A 349 -4.60 11.89 -0.95
N GLN A 350 -5.40 12.15 -1.98
CA GLN A 350 -6.79 11.67 -2.07
C GLN A 350 -6.87 10.14 -2.03
N HIS A 351 -5.89 9.46 -2.63
CA HIS A 351 -5.88 8.00 -2.80
C HIS A 351 -4.83 7.27 -1.94
N HIS A 352 -4.19 7.97 -1.00
CA HIS A 352 -3.17 7.44 -0.10
C HIS A 352 -2.01 6.72 -0.82
N ALA A 353 -1.58 7.26 -1.96
CA ALA A 353 -0.49 6.73 -2.79
C ALA A 353 0.88 7.22 -2.27
N TRP A 354 1.18 6.93 -1.01
CA TRP A 354 2.31 7.49 -0.25
C TRP A 354 3.67 7.16 -0.84
N LEU A 355 3.86 5.98 -1.46
CA LEU A 355 5.12 5.63 -2.11
C LEU A 355 5.51 6.65 -3.19
N TYR A 356 4.56 7.03 -4.04
CA TYR A 356 4.81 7.95 -5.15
C TYR A 356 5.02 9.37 -4.67
N LEU A 357 4.33 9.77 -3.58
CA LEU A 357 4.60 11.06 -2.92
C LEU A 357 5.98 11.09 -2.29
N ALA A 358 6.44 9.99 -1.68
CA ALA A 358 7.78 9.89 -1.12
C ALA A 358 8.85 9.97 -2.22
N ARG A 359 8.67 9.27 -3.34
CA ARG A 359 9.55 9.34 -4.52
C ARG A 359 9.58 10.74 -5.13
N LEU A 360 8.43 11.41 -5.24
CA LEU A 360 8.38 12.81 -5.68
C LEU A 360 9.21 13.72 -4.76
N ALA A 361 9.03 13.58 -3.44
CA ALA A 361 9.75 14.40 -2.47
C ALA A 361 11.27 14.16 -2.52
N VAL A 362 11.71 12.91 -2.72
CA VAL A 362 13.13 12.56 -2.95
C VAL A 362 13.67 13.25 -4.20
N MET A 363 12.94 13.22 -5.32
CA MET A 363 13.33 13.91 -6.55
C MET A 363 13.39 15.44 -6.37
N GLU A 364 12.51 16.02 -5.55
CA GLU A 364 12.45 17.47 -5.30
C GLU A 364 13.59 17.95 -4.41
N ARG A 365 13.97 17.16 -3.40
CA ARG A 365 15.13 17.46 -2.54
C ARG A 365 16.46 17.15 -3.22
N GLY A 366 16.46 16.26 -4.21
CA GLY A 366 17.68 15.81 -4.87
C GLY A 366 18.44 14.75 -4.07
N ASP A 367 17.77 14.05 -3.15
CA ASP A 367 18.40 13.01 -2.32
C ASP A 367 18.81 11.76 -3.13
N ALA A 368 18.24 11.61 -4.33
CA ALA A 368 18.57 10.56 -5.28
C ALA A 368 18.83 11.17 -6.67
N PRO A 369 19.70 10.55 -7.48
CA PRO A 369 19.98 10.97 -8.85
C PRO A 369 18.71 10.92 -9.71
N LEU A 370 18.63 11.82 -10.69
CA LEU A 370 17.60 11.73 -11.73
C LEU A 370 17.87 10.52 -12.62
N SER A 371 16.82 9.74 -12.87
CA SER A 371 16.86 8.47 -13.59
C SER A 371 15.50 8.26 -14.28
N PRO A 372 15.42 7.49 -15.38
CA PRO A 372 14.13 7.11 -15.98
C PRO A 372 13.23 6.33 -15.03
N VAL A 373 13.78 5.77 -13.95
CA VAL A 373 13.03 5.24 -12.82
C VAL A 373 13.32 6.12 -11.61
N ALA A 374 12.30 6.81 -11.10
CA ALA A 374 12.43 7.63 -9.90
C ALA A 374 12.69 6.75 -8.67
N PHE A 375 13.88 6.82 -8.10
CA PHE A 375 14.25 6.04 -6.93
C PHE A 375 13.68 6.62 -5.63
N LEU A 376 13.53 5.76 -4.62
CA LEU A 376 13.27 6.17 -3.24
C LEU A 376 14.57 6.40 -2.47
N ARG A 377 15.64 5.69 -2.84
CA ARG A 377 16.99 5.85 -2.27
C ARG A 377 18.02 5.94 -3.38
N ALA A 378 19.11 6.67 -3.14
CA ALA A 378 20.22 6.70 -4.09
C ALA A 378 20.75 5.28 -4.36
N PRO A 379 21.02 4.92 -5.62
CA PRO A 379 21.53 3.61 -5.97
C PRO A 379 22.92 3.37 -5.38
N ARG A 380 23.13 2.15 -4.88
CA ARG A 380 24.41 1.67 -4.32
C ARG A 380 25.37 1.23 -5.43
N ASP A 381 24.82 0.92 -6.60
CA ASP A 381 25.49 0.37 -7.76
C ASP A 381 24.85 0.85 -9.08
N GLY A 382 25.56 0.66 -10.21
CA GLY A 382 25.09 1.06 -11.54
C GLY A 382 25.47 2.48 -11.98
N ILE A 383 24.98 2.89 -13.15
CA ILE A 383 25.40 4.13 -13.83
C ILE A 383 24.92 5.42 -13.14
N PHE A 384 23.93 5.30 -12.27
CA PHE A 384 23.36 6.40 -11.50
C PHE A 384 23.98 6.54 -10.11
N THR A 385 25.00 5.73 -9.75
CA THR A 385 25.64 5.80 -8.44
C THR A 385 26.24 7.20 -8.21
N PRO A 386 25.84 7.95 -7.16
CA PRO A 386 26.44 9.24 -6.88
C PRO A 386 27.93 9.10 -6.54
N PRO A 387 28.76 10.10 -6.88
CA PRO A 387 30.19 10.04 -6.57
C PRO A 387 30.42 9.88 -5.05
N PRO A 388 31.49 9.18 -4.63
CA PRO A 388 31.72 8.81 -3.23
C PRO A 388 31.78 10.00 -2.24
N THR A 389 31.94 11.23 -2.71
CA THR A 389 31.89 12.46 -1.91
C THR A 389 30.48 12.92 -1.53
N CYS A 390 29.42 12.26 -2.01
CA CYS A 390 28.02 12.60 -1.75
C CYS A 390 27.23 11.47 -1.07
N GLN A 391 27.90 10.41 -0.57
CA GLN A 391 27.20 9.35 0.16
C GLN A 391 26.86 9.82 1.59
N PRO A 392 25.58 9.83 1.97
CA PRO A 392 25.21 9.83 3.39
C PRO A 392 25.77 8.56 4.03
N SER A 393 26.25 8.66 5.26
CA SER A 393 26.77 7.55 6.05
C SER A 393 25.94 6.28 5.89
N ALA A 394 26.60 5.19 5.50
CA ALA A 394 25.97 3.87 5.39
C ALA A 394 25.35 3.48 6.73
N GLN A 395 24.02 3.38 6.79
CA GLN A 395 23.38 2.67 7.89
C GLN A 395 23.78 1.18 7.84
N PRO A 396 24.00 0.53 9.00
CA PRO A 396 24.45 -0.85 9.05
C PRO A 396 23.39 -1.78 8.43
N ASP A 397 23.82 -2.57 7.43
CA ASP A 397 23.04 -3.65 6.84
C ASP A 397 22.78 -4.72 7.92
N TYR A 398 21.56 -4.75 8.47
CA TYR A 398 21.07 -5.82 9.35
C TYR A 398 20.54 -7.05 8.58
N THR A 399 21.10 -7.36 7.40
CA THR A 399 20.66 -8.49 6.55
C THR A 399 21.74 -9.56 6.34
N ALA A 400 22.55 -9.83 7.36
CA ALA A 400 23.49 -10.95 7.36
C ALA A 400 23.36 -11.80 8.63
N ALA A 401 22.25 -12.51 8.79
CA ALA A 401 22.15 -13.65 9.70
C ALA A 401 21.00 -14.58 9.30
N ALA A 402 21.10 -15.24 8.15
CA ALA A 402 20.28 -16.39 7.83
C ALA A 402 21.04 -17.35 6.91
N SER A 403 22.20 -17.82 7.37
CA SER A 403 22.85 -19.01 6.81
C SER A 403 23.73 -19.68 7.85
N SER A 404 23.17 -20.65 8.58
CA SER A 404 23.81 -21.94 8.83
C SER A 404 23.02 -22.80 9.82
N SER A 405 22.78 -24.03 9.38
CA SER A 405 22.75 -25.29 10.14
C SER A 405 21.68 -25.55 11.21
N GLU A 406 20.86 -26.54 10.88
CA GLU A 406 20.21 -27.50 11.78
C GLU A 406 21.06 -27.83 13.02
N SER A 407 20.44 -27.77 14.19
CA SER A 407 20.70 -28.65 15.34
C SER A 407 19.53 -28.52 16.32
N GLU A 408 18.78 -29.59 16.51
CA GLU A 408 17.92 -29.80 17.68
C GLU A 408 18.74 -29.60 18.97
N VAL A 409 18.14 -29.03 20.03
CA VAL A 409 18.26 -29.47 21.43
C VAL A 409 17.47 -28.52 22.38
N THR A 410 16.44 -29.13 22.99
CA THR A 410 15.78 -28.89 24.29
C THR A 410 15.23 -27.53 24.72
N PHE A 411 13.89 -27.49 24.73
CA PHE A 411 13.03 -26.82 25.71
C PHE A 411 13.44 -27.17 27.16
N ASN A 412 14.05 -26.23 27.89
CA ASN A 412 13.89 -25.97 29.34
C ASN A 412 15.06 -25.13 29.86
N GLU A 413 15.02 -23.80 29.68
CA GLU A 413 15.79 -22.85 30.52
C GLU A 413 15.36 -21.38 30.31
N LEU A 414 14.06 -21.15 30.04
CA LEU A 414 13.52 -19.80 29.78
C LEU A 414 12.71 -19.21 30.96
N ALA A 415 13.02 -19.59 32.20
CA ALA A 415 12.26 -19.18 33.38
C ALA A 415 13.05 -18.40 34.45
N GLU A 416 14.37 -18.22 34.33
CA GLU A 416 15.15 -17.52 35.37
C GLU A 416 15.98 -16.31 34.89
N SER A 417 15.92 -15.93 33.60
CA SER A 417 16.59 -14.70 33.11
C SER A 417 15.70 -13.44 33.17
N THR A 418 14.41 -13.57 33.50
CA THR A 418 13.40 -12.49 33.45
C THR A 418 13.47 -11.48 34.61
N LYS A 419 14.61 -11.27 35.25
CA LYS A 419 14.75 -10.33 36.38
C LYS A 419 15.93 -9.35 36.33
N GLN A 420 16.73 -9.30 35.26
CA GLN A 420 17.85 -8.35 35.17
C GLN A 420 18.01 -7.64 33.81
N VAL A 421 16.91 -7.35 33.11
CA VAL A 421 16.91 -6.43 31.97
C VAL A 421 15.89 -5.32 32.20
N VAL A 422 16.16 -4.49 33.21
CA VAL A 422 15.58 -3.16 33.35
C VAL A 422 16.77 -2.25 33.62
N GLN A 423 17.14 -1.46 32.61
CA GLN A 423 18.15 -0.39 32.53
C GLN A 423 19.13 -0.61 31.37
N GLN A 424 18.74 -0.06 30.22
CA GLN A 424 19.51 0.45 29.07
C GLN A 424 18.80 0.07 27.77
N GLU A 425 17.71 0.79 27.48
CA GLU A 425 17.28 0.97 26.11
C GLU A 425 18.31 1.89 25.43
N ASN A 426 19.19 1.31 24.61
CA ASN A 426 19.95 2.07 23.62
C ASN A 426 18.95 2.68 22.63
N ARG A 427 18.63 3.96 22.83
CA ARG A 427 18.10 4.86 21.81
C ARG A 427 19.27 5.27 20.90
N ASP A 428 19.72 4.38 20.03
CA ASP A 428 20.51 4.78 18.87
C ASP A 428 19.54 5.11 17.73
N THR A 429 18.90 6.27 17.86
CA THR A 429 18.46 7.04 16.69
C THR A 429 19.69 7.73 16.13
N ASP A 430 19.91 7.64 14.81
CA ASP A 430 20.86 8.48 14.08
C ASP A 430 20.65 9.95 14.48
N VAL A 431 21.50 10.46 15.36
CA VAL A 431 21.56 11.88 15.70
C VAL A 431 22.59 12.52 14.78
N ASP A 432 22.12 12.94 13.62
CA ASP A 432 22.66 14.15 13.01
C ASP A 432 22.63 15.23 14.11
N GLN A 433 23.76 15.87 14.40
CA GLN A 433 23.94 16.79 15.53
C GLN A 433 23.06 18.05 15.40
N PHE A 434 21.75 17.91 15.63
CA PHE A 434 20.83 19.01 15.82
C PHE A 434 20.93 19.48 17.27
N THR A 435 21.43 20.70 17.46
CA THR A 435 21.47 21.35 18.77
C THR A 435 20.06 21.79 19.15
N SER A 436 19.36 20.97 19.94
CA SER A 436 18.08 21.32 20.57
C SER A 436 18.31 22.44 21.60
N PRO A 437 17.71 23.64 21.43
CA PRO A 437 17.80 24.72 22.41
C PRO A 437 17.28 24.35 23.81
N LEU A 438 16.42 23.33 23.90
CA LEU A 438 15.83 22.85 25.15
C LEU A 438 16.47 21.56 25.70
N ALA A 439 17.52 21.02 25.07
CA ALA A 439 18.15 19.75 25.48
C ALA A 439 18.52 19.71 26.98
N SER A 440 19.17 20.77 27.47
CA SER A 440 19.58 20.86 28.89
C SER A 440 18.38 20.90 29.85
N LYS A 441 17.25 21.46 29.40
CA LYS A 441 16.01 21.47 30.19
C LYS A 441 15.34 20.10 30.24
N PHE A 442 15.33 19.36 29.13
CA PHE A 442 14.82 17.99 29.13
C PHE A 442 15.62 17.08 30.05
N GLU A 443 16.95 17.19 30.05
CA GLU A 443 17.84 16.44 30.94
C GLU A 443 17.61 16.83 32.41
N GLU A 444 17.52 18.13 32.71
CA GLU A 444 17.20 18.64 34.07
C GLU A 444 15.88 18.07 34.60
N TRP A 445 14.81 18.10 33.81
CA TRP A 445 13.51 17.56 34.21
C TRP A 445 13.54 16.04 34.37
N ALA A 446 14.23 15.32 33.49
CA ALA A 446 14.39 13.87 33.59
C ALA A 446 15.12 13.48 34.88
N GLU A 447 16.20 14.18 35.23
CA GLU A 447 16.92 13.96 36.48
C GLU A 447 16.07 14.25 37.72
N ARG A 448 15.32 15.35 37.71
CA ARG A 448 14.43 15.72 38.83
C ARG A 448 13.34 14.67 39.01
N TYR A 449 12.71 14.25 37.91
CA TYR A 449 11.70 13.20 37.92
C TYR A 449 12.25 11.85 38.42
N ALA A 450 13.51 11.52 38.08
CA ALA A 450 14.16 10.30 38.55
C ALA A 450 14.56 10.36 40.04
N LYS A 451 14.84 11.55 40.58
CA LYS A 451 15.21 11.78 41.99
C LYS A 451 13.99 11.83 42.91
N ASP A 452 12.90 12.43 42.46
CA ASP A 452 11.67 12.60 43.25
C ASP A 452 10.43 12.45 42.35
N ASP A 453 9.70 11.35 42.53
CA ASP A 453 8.49 11.00 41.77
C ASP A 453 7.19 11.42 42.48
N SER A 454 7.29 12.31 43.48
CA SER A 454 6.15 12.83 44.21
C SER A 454 5.24 13.68 43.33
N GLU A 455 3.93 13.68 43.62
CA GLU A 455 2.95 14.47 42.87
C GLU A 455 3.27 15.97 42.86
N ALA A 456 3.90 16.47 43.93
CA ALA A 456 4.32 17.86 44.05
C ALA A 456 5.43 18.23 43.06
N GLU A 457 6.48 17.41 42.99
CA GLU A 457 7.60 17.64 42.06
C GLU A 457 7.16 17.47 40.61
N ILE A 458 6.37 16.42 40.33
CA ILE A 458 5.80 16.18 39.00
C ILE A 458 4.91 17.35 38.56
N SER A 459 4.12 17.94 39.47
CA SER A 459 3.33 19.13 39.17
C SER A 459 4.21 20.35 38.91
N ALA A 460 5.32 20.52 39.63
CA ALA A 460 6.25 21.62 39.43
C ALA A 460 6.93 21.53 38.05
N ILE A 461 7.37 20.34 37.64
CA ILE A 461 7.91 20.08 36.29
C ILE A 461 6.87 20.45 35.22
N LEU A 462 5.61 20.04 35.39
CA LEU A 462 4.56 20.39 34.42
C LEU A 462 4.30 21.90 34.34
N ASP A 463 4.34 22.60 35.47
CA ASP A 463 4.17 24.06 35.51
C ASP A 463 5.31 24.79 34.79
N GLU A 464 6.55 24.28 34.90
CA GLU A 464 7.69 24.77 34.12
C GLU A 464 7.52 24.52 32.62
N ILE A 465 7.07 23.33 32.23
CA ILE A 465 6.76 23.02 30.82
C ILE A 465 5.68 23.96 30.29
N PHE A 466 4.60 24.19 31.04
CA PHE A 466 3.52 25.10 30.65
C PHE A 466 3.91 26.57 30.64
N ALA A 467 4.98 26.96 31.35
CA ALA A 467 5.52 28.31 31.30
C ALA A 467 6.23 28.62 29.98
N ILE A 468 6.68 27.60 29.23
CA ILE A 468 7.21 27.79 27.88
C ILE A 468 6.08 28.19 26.95
N ASP A 469 6.26 29.31 26.25
CA ASP A 469 5.34 29.75 25.21
C ASP A 469 5.53 28.89 23.95
N PRO A 470 4.51 28.12 23.51
CA PRO A 470 4.63 27.32 22.30
C PRO A 470 4.97 28.12 21.03
N SER A 471 4.67 29.43 20.97
CA SER A 471 5.03 30.25 19.81
C SER A 471 6.51 30.65 19.76
N THR A 472 7.28 30.43 20.83
CA THR A 472 8.73 30.72 20.85
C THR A 472 9.58 29.49 20.52
N VAL A 473 8.96 28.31 20.35
CA VAL A 473 9.66 27.07 19.98
C VAL A 473 9.91 27.06 18.47
N LEU A 474 11.18 27.02 18.08
CA LEU A 474 11.60 27.12 16.66
C LEU A 474 11.91 25.76 16.03
N VAL A 475 12.20 24.75 16.85
CA VAL A 475 12.64 23.42 16.40
C VAL A 475 11.51 22.41 16.60
N GLU A 476 11.22 21.62 15.57
CA GLU A 476 10.17 20.58 15.59
C GLU A 476 10.40 19.56 16.71
N HIS A 477 11.62 19.06 16.84
CA HIS A 477 11.99 18.06 17.85
C HIS A 477 11.62 18.51 19.27
N ASP A 478 11.86 19.78 19.59
CA ASP A 478 11.52 20.37 20.89
C ASP A 478 10.00 20.42 21.11
N ALA A 479 9.22 20.76 20.08
CA ALA A 479 7.77 20.77 20.17
C ALA A 479 7.22 19.36 20.43
N VAL A 480 7.77 18.35 19.75
CA VAL A 480 7.40 16.93 19.92
C VAL A 480 7.72 16.45 21.34
N GLU A 481 8.95 16.67 21.82
CA GLU A 481 9.36 16.27 23.18
C GLU A 481 8.55 16.99 24.26
N LEU A 482 8.30 18.29 24.12
CA LEU A 482 7.45 19.05 25.04
C LEU A 482 6.02 18.46 25.11
N LEU A 483 5.41 18.17 23.96
CA LEU A 483 4.05 17.61 23.90
C LEU A 483 3.98 16.20 24.49
N LEU A 484 4.98 15.35 24.23
CA LEU A 484 5.04 13.98 24.77
C LEU A 484 5.21 13.99 26.30
N ASN A 485 6.16 14.77 26.82
CA ASN A 485 6.42 14.86 28.26
C ASN A 485 5.26 15.50 29.00
N ALA A 486 4.73 16.63 28.50
CA ALA A 486 3.55 17.28 29.07
C ALA A 486 2.33 16.35 29.05
N GLY A 487 2.14 15.59 27.96
CA GLY A 487 1.06 14.63 27.82
C GLY A 487 1.06 13.55 28.91
N ARG A 488 2.21 12.89 29.09
CA ARG A 488 2.38 11.83 30.11
C ARG A 488 2.15 12.36 31.53
N ILE A 489 2.71 13.52 31.84
CA ILE A 489 2.59 14.12 33.18
C ILE A 489 1.17 14.62 33.44
N ALA A 490 0.55 15.32 32.47
CA ALA A 490 -0.80 15.85 32.62
C ALA A 490 -1.85 14.75 32.77
N GLU A 491 -1.71 13.60 32.08
CA GLU A 491 -2.59 12.45 32.25
C GLU A 491 -2.49 11.90 33.69
N ARG A 492 -1.27 11.77 34.24
CA ARG A 492 -1.06 11.33 35.63
C ARG A 492 -1.69 12.28 36.66
N LEU A 493 -1.63 13.59 36.41
CA LEU A 493 -2.17 14.62 37.31
C LEU A 493 -3.65 14.98 37.04
N GLY A 494 -4.28 14.42 35.99
CA GLY A 494 -5.63 14.77 35.58
C GLY A 494 -5.81 16.23 35.12
N ARG A 495 -4.74 16.83 34.56
CA ARG A 495 -4.65 18.21 34.06
C ARG A 495 -4.86 18.33 32.54
N ASP A 496 -5.60 17.40 31.94
CA ASP A 496 -5.77 17.27 30.47
C ASP A 496 -6.33 18.53 29.79
N GLN A 497 -7.18 19.29 30.48
CA GLN A 497 -7.76 20.51 29.92
C GLN A 497 -6.74 21.66 29.83
N GLU A 498 -5.79 21.70 30.76
CA GLU A 498 -4.68 22.67 30.73
C GLU A 498 -3.71 22.30 29.61
N LEU A 499 -3.36 21.00 29.51
CA LEU A 499 -2.58 20.45 28.40
C LEU A 499 -3.18 20.85 27.06
N TRP A 500 -4.48 20.62 26.82
CA TRP A 500 -5.13 21.03 25.56
C TRP A 500 -4.99 22.54 25.29
N THR A 501 -5.21 23.36 26.31
CA THR A 501 -5.21 24.82 26.15
C THR A 501 -3.82 25.34 25.76
N TRP A 502 -2.78 24.72 26.32
CA TRP A 502 -1.39 24.99 26.00
C TRP A 502 -0.98 24.39 24.64
N ALA A 503 -1.23 23.09 24.43
CA ALA A 503 -0.80 22.33 23.25
C ALA A 503 -1.30 22.91 21.93
N ARG A 504 -2.56 23.38 21.86
CA ARG A 504 -3.12 23.95 20.62
C ARG A 504 -2.36 25.17 20.07
N ARG A 505 -1.52 25.83 20.90
CA ARG A 505 -0.71 26.97 20.47
C ARG A 505 0.47 26.55 19.59
N PHE A 506 0.92 25.28 19.66
CA PHE A 506 1.93 24.74 18.75
C PHE A 506 1.46 24.69 17.29
N LEU A 507 0.15 24.72 17.04
CA LEU A 507 -0.39 24.77 15.68
C LEU A 507 -0.11 26.09 14.96
N ILE A 508 0.35 27.13 15.66
CA ILE A 508 0.75 28.41 15.03
C ILE A 508 2.07 28.22 14.27
N PRO A 509 3.18 27.80 14.92
CA PRO A 509 4.44 27.55 14.22
C PRO A 509 4.47 26.22 13.43
N PHE A 510 3.67 25.21 13.79
CA PHE A 510 3.78 23.85 13.24
C PHE A 510 2.45 23.33 12.64
N SER A 511 1.73 24.17 11.89
CA SER A 511 0.41 23.82 11.30
C SER A 511 0.43 22.72 10.22
N GLU A 512 1.59 22.45 9.63
CA GLU A 512 1.81 21.44 8.58
C GLU A 512 2.73 20.30 9.05
N ASN A 513 3.03 20.22 10.35
CA ASN A 513 3.82 19.12 10.89
C ASN A 513 2.91 17.98 11.35
N SER A 514 3.07 16.79 10.76
CA SER A 514 2.22 15.63 11.04
C SER A 514 2.26 15.22 12.51
N THR A 515 3.46 15.11 13.10
CA THR A 515 3.68 14.66 14.48
C THR A 515 3.09 15.63 15.49
N VAL A 516 3.34 16.93 15.32
CA VAL A 516 2.79 17.98 16.20
C VAL A 516 1.27 18.03 16.09
N LEU A 517 0.71 18.00 14.87
CA LEU A 517 -0.75 17.93 14.65
C LEU A 517 -1.36 16.72 15.38
N ASN A 518 -0.76 15.54 15.22
CA ASN A 518 -1.22 14.29 15.83
C ASN A 518 -1.20 14.36 17.36
N LEU A 519 -0.12 14.90 17.95
CA LEU A 519 0.02 15.05 19.40
C LEU A 519 -0.95 16.09 19.99
N VAL A 520 -1.13 17.22 19.30
CA VAL A 520 -2.11 18.24 19.70
C VAL A 520 -3.54 17.70 19.63
N ALA A 521 -3.87 16.96 18.56
CA ALA A 521 -5.16 16.27 18.43
C ALA A 521 -5.36 15.27 19.57
N THR A 522 -4.32 14.53 19.95
CA THR A 522 -4.33 13.58 21.06
C THR A 522 -4.60 14.27 22.40
N ALA A 523 -3.93 15.40 22.69
CA ALA A 523 -4.20 16.19 23.88
C ALA A 523 -5.67 16.66 23.96
N GLY A 524 -6.22 17.12 22.83
CA GLY A 524 -7.62 17.50 22.72
C GLY A 524 -8.58 16.32 22.93
N PHE A 525 -8.27 15.17 22.34
CA PHE A 525 -9.03 13.93 22.48
C PHE A 525 -9.07 13.44 23.94
N VAL A 526 -7.93 13.40 24.62
CA VAL A 526 -7.85 13.00 26.04
C VAL A 526 -8.72 13.91 26.90
N ALA A 527 -8.67 15.23 26.69
CA ALA A 527 -9.51 16.19 27.43
C ALA A 527 -11.02 15.99 27.18
N VAL A 528 -11.43 15.64 25.95
CA VAL A 528 -12.82 15.32 25.60
C VAL A 528 -13.27 13.99 26.22
N ARG A 529 -12.42 12.96 26.15
CA ARG A 529 -12.66 11.63 26.71
C ARG A 529 -12.86 11.70 28.23
N GLU A 530 -12.00 12.44 28.92
CA GLU A 530 -12.06 12.58 30.38
C GLU A 530 -13.30 13.36 30.84
N ARG A 531 -13.68 14.43 30.13
CA ARG A 531 -14.94 15.13 30.41
C ARG A 531 -16.15 14.22 30.23
N SER A 532 -16.12 13.33 29.24
CA SER A 532 -17.18 12.36 28.97
C SER A 532 -17.26 11.31 30.09
N ARG A 533 -16.11 10.77 30.54
CA ARG A 533 -16.02 9.89 31.71
C ARG A 533 -16.57 10.55 32.98
N ARG A 534 -16.19 11.80 33.28
CA ARG A 534 -16.70 12.57 34.43
C ARG A 534 -18.21 12.86 34.37
N ARG A 535 -18.79 12.91 33.17
CA ARG A 535 -20.25 13.06 32.98
C ARG A 535 -20.97 11.72 33.22
N ALA A 536 -20.42 10.63 32.70
CA ALA A 536 -20.97 9.29 32.88
C ALA A 536 -20.92 8.85 34.36
N SER A 537 -19.80 9.11 35.05
CA SER A 537 -19.64 8.81 36.49
C SER A 537 -20.50 9.69 37.40
N ARG A 538 -21.02 10.82 36.90
CA ARG A 538 -21.98 11.68 37.59
C ARG A 538 -23.44 11.23 37.46
N GLY A 539 -23.69 10.02 36.96
CA GLY A 539 -25.02 9.41 36.87
C GLY A 539 -25.89 9.64 38.12
N LYS A 540 -27.06 10.25 37.89
CA LYS A 540 -28.21 10.41 38.82
C LYS A 540 -27.95 10.93 40.24
N ARG A 541 -27.01 11.85 40.49
CA ARG A 541 -27.10 12.65 41.73
C ARG A 541 -28.23 13.68 41.59
N LYS A 542 -29.32 13.48 42.37
CA LYS A 542 -30.47 14.41 42.48
C LYS A 542 -29.97 15.86 42.53
N LYS A 543 -30.56 16.72 41.69
CA LYS A 543 -30.27 18.17 41.63
C LYS A 543 -30.36 18.76 43.04
N ALA A 544 -29.21 19.03 43.67
CA ALA A 544 -29.14 19.96 44.79
C ALA A 544 -29.29 21.39 44.25
N PRO A 545 -29.92 22.32 44.98
CA PRO A 545 -30.20 23.66 44.49
C PRO A 545 -28.90 24.39 44.13
N SER A 546 -28.92 25.03 42.98
CA SER A 546 -27.78 25.70 42.36
C SER A 546 -27.20 26.81 43.24
N ARG A 547 -26.02 26.57 43.82
CA ARG A 547 -25.12 27.65 44.23
C ARG A 547 -24.54 28.27 42.97
N LYS A 548 -24.85 29.55 42.71
CA LYS A 548 -24.29 30.37 41.62
C LYS A 548 -22.76 30.23 41.61
N LYS A 549 -22.22 29.43 40.67
CA LYS A 549 -20.78 29.38 40.41
C LYS A 549 -20.48 30.43 39.34
N HIS A 550 -19.63 31.39 39.70
CA HIS A 550 -19.01 32.31 38.76
C HIS A 550 -18.37 31.53 37.60
N PRO A 551 -18.53 31.99 36.33
CA PRO A 551 -17.88 31.35 35.20
C PRO A 551 -16.40 31.75 35.22
N LYS A 552 -15.56 30.99 35.94
CA LYS A 552 -14.13 30.99 35.62
C LYS A 552 -14.03 30.56 34.15
N ARG A 553 -13.39 31.38 33.31
CA ARG A 553 -13.11 31.10 31.89
C ARG A 553 -12.56 29.68 31.76
N ARG A 554 -13.44 28.71 31.48
CA ARG A 554 -13.02 27.35 31.15
C ARG A 554 -12.61 27.38 29.70
N GLY A 555 -11.36 27.03 29.41
CA GLY A 555 -10.91 26.85 28.03
C GLY A 555 -11.90 25.99 27.26
N THR A 556 -12.28 26.43 26.06
CA THR A 556 -13.18 25.69 25.18
C THR A 556 -12.49 24.41 24.73
N LEU A 557 -13.10 23.26 25.05
CA LEU A 557 -12.69 21.98 24.50
C LEU A 557 -12.91 21.95 22.99
N PRO A 558 -12.14 21.16 22.24
CA PRO A 558 -12.36 21.00 20.81
C PRO A 558 -13.66 20.25 20.55
N THR A 559 -14.26 20.51 19.40
CA THR A 559 -15.36 19.71 18.87
C THR A 559 -14.82 18.39 18.31
N VAL A 560 -15.69 17.39 18.18
CA VAL A 560 -15.32 16.10 17.55
C VAL A 560 -14.86 16.32 16.10
N GLN A 561 -15.52 17.21 15.37
CA GLN A 561 -15.17 17.53 13.99
C GLN A 561 -13.78 18.16 13.87
N GLN A 562 -13.42 19.06 14.80
CA GLN A 562 -12.06 19.64 14.84
C GLN A 562 -10.99 18.57 15.12
N LEU A 563 -11.26 17.63 16.03
CA LEU A 563 -10.35 16.52 16.30
C LEU A 563 -10.21 15.59 15.09
N GLU A 564 -11.32 15.29 14.42
CA GLU A 564 -11.33 14.48 13.20
C GLU A 564 -10.51 15.14 12.08
N GLU A 565 -10.67 16.44 11.87
CA GLU A 565 -9.91 17.21 10.88
C GLU A 565 -8.40 17.20 11.20
N MET A 566 -8.03 17.40 12.46
CA MET A 566 -6.62 17.34 12.87
C MET A 566 -6.03 15.93 12.72
N PHE A 567 -6.75 14.87 13.12
CA PHE A 567 -6.27 13.50 12.93
C PHE A 567 -6.15 13.15 11.44
N ARG A 568 -7.17 13.46 10.64
CA ARG A 568 -7.13 13.26 9.18
C ARG A 568 -5.95 13.99 8.55
N LYS A 569 -5.80 15.29 8.82
CA LYS A 569 -4.68 16.10 8.32
C LYS A 569 -3.33 15.52 8.76
N SER A 570 -3.21 15.05 10.00
CA SER A 570 -1.97 14.43 10.51
C SER A 570 -1.61 13.12 9.79
N LEU A 571 -2.62 12.37 9.32
CA LEU A 571 -2.44 11.13 8.57
C LEU A 571 -2.22 11.39 7.07
N GLU A 572 -2.54 12.60 6.59
CA GLU A 572 -2.30 13.04 5.21
C GLU A 572 -0.88 13.61 4.99
N LEU A 573 -0.13 13.85 6.08
CA LEU A 573 1.17 14.50 6.07
C LEU A 573 2.29 13.52 6.50
N PRO A 574 3.44 13.45 5.81
CA PRO A 574 4.59 12.68 6.27
C PRO A 574 5.38 13.44 7.37
N PRO A 575 6.14 12.73 8.23
CA PRO A 575 6.20 11.28 8.40
C PRO A 575 5.01 10.74 9.20
N VAL A 576 4.66 9.46 8.99
CA VAL A 576 3.61 8.78 9.77
C VAL A 576 4.22 7.60 10.50
N HIS A 577 4.34 7.72 11.82
CA HIS A 577 4.85 6.67 12.71
C HIS A 577 3.70 5.74 13.18
N PRO A 578 4.00 4.52 13.66
CA PRO A 578 2.99 3.61 14.21
C PRO A 578 2.04 4.30 15.20
N GLU A 579 2.60 5.14 16.07
CA GLU A 579 1.87 5.83 17.12
C GLU A 579 0.89 6.88 16.58
N HIS A 580 1.12 7.42 15.37
CA HIS A 580 0.19 8.36 14.75
C HIS A 580 -1.12 7.67 14.43
N PHE A 581 -1.01 6.51 13.78
CA PHE A 581 -2.14 5.66 13.46
C PHE A 581 -2.79 5.10 14.72
N TRP A 582 -2.01 4.64 15.70
CA TRP A 582 -2.57 4.14 16.96
C TRP A 582 -3.43 5.20 17.67
N ARG A 583 -2.93 6.44 17.80
CA ARG A 583 -3.68 7.54 18.45
C ARG A 583 -4.96 7.88 17.68
N ALA A 584 -4.88 7.94 16.34
CA ALA A 584 -6.04 8.18 15.49
C ALA A 584 -7.07 7.04 15.60
N ALA A 585 -6.62 5.78 15.68
CA ALA A 585 -7.50 4.64 15.89
C ALA A 585 -8.29 4.74 17.20
N GLN A 586 -7.64 5.16 18.30
CA GLN A 586 -8.32 5.36 19.58
C GLN A 586 -9.42 6.42 19.49
N PHE A 587 -9.18 7.48 18.71
CA PHE A 587 -10.18 8.50 18.44
C PHE A 587 -11.34 7.98 17.57
N TYR A 588 -11.06 7.34 16.44
CA TYR A 588 -12.09 6.81 15.55
C TYR A 588 -12.97 5.76 16.23
N ARG A 589 -12.36 4.89 17.05
CA ARG A 589 -13.08 3.94 17.90
C ARG A 589 -13.99 4.64 18.91
N PHE A 590 -13.53 5.74 19.52
CA PHE A 590 -14.33 6.51 20.48
C PHE A 590 -15.58 7.14 19.85
N ILE A 591 -15.51 7.56 18.58
CA ILE A 591 -16.64 8.18 17.87
C ILE A 591 -17.52 7.17 17.11
N GLY A 592 -17.25 5.87 17.23
CA GLY A 592 -18.03 4.79 16.60
C GLY A 592 -17.70 4.55 15.12
N ARG A 593 -16.56 5.04 14.64
CA ARG A 593 -16.08 4.82 13.27
C ARG A 593 -15.12 3.64 13.22
N HIS A 594 -15.69 2.44 13.20
CA HIS A 594 -14.93 1.19 13.33
C HIS A 594 -14.03 0.90 12.13
N GLY A 595 -14.48 1.16 10.90
CA GLY A 595 -13.67 0.93 9.70
C GLY A 595 -12.39 1.79 9.68
N GLU A 596 -12.49 3.09 9.98
CA GLU A 596 -11.32 3.96 10.07
C GLU A 596 -10.42 3.61 11.26
N ALA A 597 -11.00 3.16 12.37
CA ALA A 597 -10.21 2.68 13.51
C ALA A 597 -9.42 1.41 13.17
N GLU A 598 -10.04 0.45 12.47
CA GLU A 598 -9.39 -0.77 11.98
C GLU A 598 -8.30 -0.46 10.97
N TRP A 599 -8.55 0.43 9.99
CA TRP A 599 -7.55 0.89 9.04
C TRP A 599 -6.32 1.48 9.76
N CYS A 600 -6.56 2.37 10.74
CA CYS A 600 -5.49 2.93 11.54
C CYS A 600 -4.76 1.85 12.38
N LEU A 601 -5.46 0.90 13.01
CA LEU A 601 -4.79 -0.16 13.78
C LEU A 601 -3.94 -1.07 12.90
N ALA A 602 -4.43 -1.44 11.72
CA ALA A 602 -3.70 -2.24 10.76
C ALA A 602 -2.41 -1.55 10.32
N HIS A 603 -2.47 -0.25 10.00
CA HIS A 603 -1.29 0.54 9.65
C HIS A 603 -0.35 0.73 10.84
N SER A 604 -0.89 0.97 12.04
CA SER A 604 -0.09 1.05 13.26
C SER A 604 0.68 -0.25 13.51
N PHE A 605 0.04 -1.39 13.36
CA PHE A 605 0.66 -2.70 13.58
C PHE A 605 1.71 -3.01 12.50
N ALA A 606 1.40 -2.71 11.24
CA ALA A 606 2.33 -2.90 10.13
C ALA A 606 3.63 -2.09 10.31
N LEU A 607 3.51 -0.85 10.80
CA LEU A 607 4.66 0.01 11.01
C LEU A 607 5.42 -0.30 12.33
N ASP A 608 4.80 -0.97 13.30
CA ASP A 608 5.41 -1.28 14.60
C ASP A 608 6.26 -2.56 14.52
N ARG A 609 7.55 -2.36 14.25
CA ARG A 609 8.55 -3.40 14.00
C ARG A 609 9.02 -4.18 15.23
N LYS A 610 8.44 -3.94 16.41
CA LYS A 610 8.76 -4.69 17.65
C LYS A 610 7.84 -5.89 17.90
N ASN A 611 6.83 -6.10 17.05
CA ASN A 611 5.86 -7.21 17.18
C ASN A 611 6.29 -8.49 16.47
#